data_AF-A0A3A9F2Q1-F1
#
_entry.id   AF-A0A3A9F2Q1-F1
#
_cell.length_a   1.000
_cell.length_b   1.000
_cell.length_c   1.000
_cell.angle_alpha   90.00
_cell.angle_beta   90.00
_cell.angle_gamma   90.00
#
_symmetry.space_group_name_H-M   'P 1'
#
loop_
_entity.id
_entity.type
_entity.pdbx_description
1 polymer ?
#
loop_
_entity_poly.entity_id
_entity_poly.type
_entity_poly.pdbx_seq_one_letter_code
_entity_poly.pdbx_strand_id
1 'polypeptide(L)'
;MEAREKLIEIEAKKDDAGLPGPEHKRTVYVVGHKNPDTDSICSAISYAYLKNQTCSVNSYVPARAGQVSAETQYVLERFQVETPAFLENIGTRVKDMDIRKVPGVSSDISLKNAWALMTTQNVYTLPITNEENQLRGLITINDIARSYMEEYDSAIVSVARTPYKNILETLDAEMIVGDETGYFEKGKVVIAAANPDVMENYIEEHDMVVLGNRYESQLCAIEMQAGCIVVCLGSPVSRTIRRLAQERNCTIIVTPLDTYAVARLINQSMPVEFFMRKDNLMTFWLSDYTESIRDIMSKKRYRDFPIQDRAGKYVGMISRRNLLGVHKRGLILVDHNEVSQAVDNVLDAEILEIIDHHRLGSLETMAPVYFRNQPVGCTATIVYQMFREQNVEIPPQIAGLLCSAIISDTLVFRSPTCTSMDVNAARDLEKIAGIVCESYAEKMFAAGSDLKSKTNREILYQDFKTFEFGDLNIGIGQITSMNQDELAHIRERLIPYIREVYEKGTMDMLFFMLTNVIKESSELICCGKDSNELVQVAFRQTVTDGCVQLPGVVSRKKQLVPGFMMAISQL
;
A
#
# COMPACT_ATOMS: atom_id res chain seq x y z
N MET A 1 -24.75 -1.09 -0.90
CA MET A 1 -24.00 -1.64 -2.05
C MET A 1 -23.74 -0.56 -3.09
N GLU A 2 -24.73 0.22 -3.50
CA GLU A 2 -24.58 1.32 -4.49
C GLU A 2 -23.53 2.39 -4.14
N ALA A 3 -23.34 2.74 -2.86
CA ALA A 3 -22.30 3.70 -2.47
C ALA A 3 -20.86 3.12 -2.58
N ARG A 4 -20.73 1.79 -2.45
CA ARG A 4 -19.46 1.07 -2.59
C ARG A 4 -19.12 0.85 -4.07
N GLU A 5 -20.13 0.59 -4.89
CA GLU A 5 -19.99 0.51 -6.34
C GLU A 5 -19.67 1.88 -6.97
N LYS A 6 -20.28 2.96 -6.47
CA LYS A 6 -19.91 4.33 -6.88
C LYS A 6 -18.48 4.70 -6.49
N LEU A 7 -17.97 4.24 -5.34
CA LEU A 7 -16.56 4.46 -4.96
C LEU A 7 -15.61 3.69 -5.89
N ILE A 8 -15.97 2.47 -6.27
CA ILE A 8 -15.21 1.64 -7.22
C ILE A 8 -15.23 2.25 -8.63
N GLU A 9 -16.35 2.83 -9.06
CA GLU A 9 -16.42 3.57 -10.34
C GLU A 9 -15.61 4.87 -10.33
N ILE A 10 -15.56 5.58 -9.20
CA ILE A 10 -14.76 6.81 -9.04
C ILE A 10 -13.26 6.48 -9.00
N GLU A 11 -12.88 5.35 -8.39
CA GLU A 11 -11.50 4.85 -8.42
C GLU A 11 -11.12 4.30 -9.81
N ALA A 12 -12.02 3.60 -10.51
CA ALA A 12 -11.77 3.03 -11.83
C ALA A 12 -11.67 4.09 -12.95
N LYS A 13 -12.41 5.21 -12.84
CA LYS A 13 -12.34 6.31 -13.83
C LYS A 13 -11.13 7.23 -13.66
N LYS A 14 -10.31 7.06 -12.62
CA LYS A 14 -9.06 7.81 -12.39
C LYS A 14 -7.79 7.07 -12.80
N ASP A 15 -7.88 5.77 -13.08
CA ASP A 15 -6.73 4.87 -13.22
C ASP A 15 -6.45 4.45 -14.69
N ASP A 16 -7.08 5.09 -15.69
CA ASP A 16 -6.82 4.75 -17.10
C ASP A 16 -5.68 5.59 -17.69
N ALA A 17 -4.63 4.90 -18.13
CA ALA A 17 -3.37 5.38 -18.70
C ALA A 17 -2.33 5.95 -17.71
N GLY A 18 -1.59 5.06 -17.06
CA GLY A 18 -0.30 5.34 -16.41
C GLY A 18 0.80 5.85 -17.37
N LEU A 19 0.67 7.10 -17.82
CA LEU A 19 1.72 7.98 -18.33
C LEU A 19 1.35 9.42 -17.90
N PRO A 20 2.28 10.23 -17.35
CA PRO A 20 1.97 11.61 -17.01
C PRO A 20 1.77 12.42 -18.29
N GLY A 21 0.51 12.67 -18.65
CA GLY A 21 0.15 13.76 -19.54
C GLY A 21 0.44 15.12 -18.88
N PRO A 22 0.62 16.20 -19.66
CA PRO A 22 1.01 17.53 -19.17
C PRO A 22 -0.03 18.25 -18.29
N GLU A 23 -1.14 17.61 -17.90
CA GLU A 23 -2.25 18.23 -17.14
C GLU A 23 -2.57 17.59 -15.78
N HIS A 24 -1.87 16.53 -15.35
CA HIS A 24 -2.15 15.91 -14.05
C HIS A 24 -1.31 16.51 -12.91
N LYS A 25 -1.94 17.39 -12.13
CA LYS A 25 -1.38 17.90 -10.86
C LYS A 25 -1.14 16.73 -9.90
N ARG A 26 0.04 16.69 -9.29
CA ARG A 26 0.37 15.71 -8.25
C ARG A 26 -0.53 15.90 -7.04
N THR A 27 -1.11 14.81 -6.54
CA THR A 27 -1.90 14.84 -5.29
C THR A 27 -0.96 14.91 -4.08
N VAL A 28 -1.23 15.86 -3.20
CA VAL A 28 -0.58 16.02 -1.88
C VAL A 28 -1.64 15.88 -0.81
N TYR A 29 -1.44 14.96 0.12
CA TYR A 29 -2.38 14.75 1.23
C TYR A 29 -2.05 15.70 2.38
N VAL A 30 -3.08 16.30 2.98
CA VAL A 30 -2.97 17.11 4.20
C VAL A 30 -3.66 16.33 5.33
N VAL A 31 -2.91 15.97 6.37
CA VAL A 31 -3.36 14.98 7.36
C VAL A 31 -2.95 15.42 8.77
N GLY A 32 -3.91 15.34 9.70
CA GLY A 32 -3.67 15.47 11.14
C GLY A 32 -3.13 14.18 11.77
N HIS A 33 -3.17 14.07 13.09
CA HIS A 33 -2.69 12.86 13.78
C HIS A 33 -3.66 11.67 13.64
N LYS A 34 -3.15 10.47 13.95
CA LYS A 34 -3.80 9.15 13.79
C LYS A 34 -5.03 8.96 14.69
N ASN A 35 -5.11 9.69 15.79
CA ASN A 35 -6.27 9.72 16.68
C ASN A 35 -6.95 11.09 16.61
N PRO A 36 -7.45 11.48 15.43
CA PRO A 36 -7.70 12.88 15.11
C PRO A 36 -8.74 13.51 16.04
N ASP A 37 -8.39 14.68 16.56
CA ASP A 37 -9.31 15.59 17.23
C ASP A 37 -9.88 16.63 16.26
N THR A 38 -10.64 17.58 16.80
CA THR A 38 -11.27 18.63 16.01
C THR A 38 -10.25 19.54 15.34
N ASP A 39 -9.11 19.85 15.98
CA ASP A 39 -8.06 20.67 15.35
C ASP A 39 -7.44 19.95 14.16
N SER A 40 -6.98 18.71 14.35
CA SER A 40 -6.39 17.89 13.29
C SER A 40 -7.22 17.83 12.01
N ILE A 41 -8.53 17.61 12.11
CA ILE A 41 -9.41 17.54 10.94
C ILE A 41 -9.70 18.91 10.34
N CYS A 42 -10.06 19.89 11.18
CA CYS A 42 -10.45 21.22 10.70
C CYS A 42 -9.25 21.97 10.10
N SER A 43 -8.08 21.86 10.71
CA SER A 43 -6.82 22.41 10.20
C SER A 43 -6.42 21.74 8.90
N ALA A 44 -6.58 20.41 8.75
CA ALA A 44 -6.26 19.73 7.50
C ALA A 44 -7.15 20.21 6.33
N ILE A 45 -8.46 20.33 6.56
CA ILE A 45 -9.42 20.84 5.56
C ILE A 45 -9.09 22.29 5.20
N SER A 46 -8.93 23.14 6.21
CA SER A 46 -8.73 24.58 6.01
C SER A 46 -7.39 24.87 5.34
N TYR A 47 -6.34 24.13 5.70
CA TYR A 47 -5.03 24.27 5.09
C TYR A 47 -5.01 23.76 3.65
N ALA A 48 -5.64 22.61 3.37
CA ALA A 48 -5.81 22.13 2.00
C ALA A 48 -6.58 23.14 1.13
N TYR A 49 -7.62 23.79 1.67
CA TYR A 49 -8.32 24.88 0.99
C TYR A 49 -7.38 26.03 0.64
N LEU A 50 -6.63 26.56 1.63
CA LEU A 50 -5.66 27.64 1.41
C LEU A 50 -4.67 27.30 0.30
N LYS A 51 -4.06 26.11 0.37
CA LYS A 51 -3.06 25.66 -0.60
C LYS A 51 -3.62 25.55 -2.02
N ASN A 52 -4.87 25.11 -2.18
CA ASN A 52 -5.52 25.05 -3.50
C ASN A 52 -5.87 26.45 -4.05
N GLN A 53 -6.00 27.48 -3.21
CA GLN A 53 -6.18 28.87 -3.66
C GLN A 53 -4.86 29.52 -4.07
N THR A 54 -3.75 29.16 -3.42
CA THR A 54 -2.46 29.87 -3.61
C THR A 54 -1.41 29.12 -4.41
N CYS A 55 -1.58 27.81 -4.61
CA CYS A 55 -0.65 26.99 -5.37
C CYS A 55 -1.39 26.20 -6.45
N SER A 56 -1.01 26.42 -7.71
CA SER A 56 -1.59 25.71 -8.86
C SER A 56 -0.83 24.44 -9.25
N VAL A 57 0.34 24.17 -8.65
CA VAL A 57 1.24 23.07 -9.05
C VAL A 57 0.71 21.69 -8.63
N ASN A 58 0.17 21.59 -7.42
CA ASN A 58 -0.31 20.34 -6.83
C ASN A 58 -1.82 20.42 -6.54
N SER A 59 -2.45 19.26 -6.37
CA SER A 59 -3.81 19.13 -5.85
C SER A 59 -3.73 18.75 -4.38
N TYR A 60 -4.15 19.63 -3.47
CA TYR A 60 -4.08 19.39 -2.03
C TYR A 60 -5.39 18.78 -1.53
N VAL A 61 -5.34 17.60 -0.93
CA VAL A 61 -6.52 16.84 -0.52
C VAL A 61 -6.47 16.58 0.98
N PRO A 62 -7.45 17.05 1.77
CA PRO A 62 -7.50 16.72 3.18
C PRO A 62 -7.88 15.23 3.36
N ALA A 63 -7.24 14.57 4.31
CA ALA A 63 -7.56 13.20 4.68
C ALA A 63 -7.50 13.03 6.20
N ARG A 64 -8.20 12.01 6.71
CA ARG A 64 -8.17 11.63 8.13
C ARG A 64 -7.37 10.34 8.32
N ALA A 65 -6.53 10.31 9.34
CA ALA A 65 -5.75 9.13 9.70
C ALA A 65 -6.46 8.20 10.71
N GLY A 66 -7.63 8.61 11.24
CA GLY A 66 -8.40 7.85 12.23
C GLY A 66 -9.91 8.06 12.14
N GLN A 67 -10.64 7.59 13.16
CA GLN A 67 -12.07 7.80 13.30
C GLN A 67 -12.38 9.25 13.71
N VAL A 68 -13.51 9.79 13.23
CA VAL A 68 -13.95 11.15 13.54
C VAL A 68 -14.69 11.14 14.87
N SER A 69 -14.33 12.04 15.78
CA SER A 69 -15.03 12.20 17.05
C SER A 69 -16.46 12.74 16.86
N ALA A 70 -17.36 12.51 17.80
CA ALA A 70 -18.72 13.05 17.74
C ALA A 70 -18.74 14.59 17.72
N GLU A 71 -17.79 15.22 18.43
CA GLU A 71 -17.58 16.67 18.40
C GLU A 71 -17.20 17.14 16.99
N THR A 72 -16.18 16.53 16.39
CA THR A 72 -15.73 16.87 15.04
C THR A 72 -16.81 16.59 14.00
N GLN A 73 -17.57 15.52 14.15
CA GLN A 73 -18.71 15.20 13.28
C GLN A 73 -19.78 16.29 13.34
N TYR A 74 -20.13 16.76 14.54
CA TYR A 74 -21.05 17.88 14.71
C TYR A 74 -20.54 19.16 14.01
N VAL A 75 -19.24 19.45 14.10
CA VAL A 75 -18.62 20.59 13.41
C VAL A 75 -18.78 20.48 11.90
N LEU A 76 -18.45 19.32 11.32
CA LEU A 76 -18.56 19.07 9.87
C LEU A 76 -20.01 19.21 9.38
N GLU A 77 -20.97 18.64 10.11
CA GLU A 77 -22.40 18.72 9.78
C GLU A 77 -22.92 20.15 9.90
N ARG A 78 -22.52 20.87 10.96
CA ARG A 78 -22.94 22.25 11.21
C ARG A 78 -22.57 23.18 10.06
N PHE A 79 -21.37 23.00 9.51
CA PHE A 79 -20.84 23.82 8.42
C PHE A 79 -20.99 23.18 7.03
N GLN A 80 -21.69 22.05 6.94
CA GLN A 80 -21.98 21.34 5.68
C GLN A 80 -20.71 20.97 4.90
N VAL A 81 -19.67 20.53 5.62
CA VAL A 81 -18.40 20.10 5.04
C VAL A 81 -18.35 18.58 5.02
N GLU A 82 -17.98 17.99 3.88
CA GLU A 82 -17.84 16.55 3.76
C GLU A 82 -16.71 16.01 4.64
N THR A 83 -16.96 14.85 5.25
CA THR A 83 -15.93 14.15 6.04
C THR A 83 -14.76 13.73 5.14
N PRO A 84 -13.50 14.08 5.48
CA PRO A 84 -12.34 13.66 4.70
C PRO A 84 -12.22 12.14 4.55
N ALA A 85 -11.65 11.72 3.42
CA ALA A 85 -11.40 10.31 3.16
C ALA A 85 -10.43 9.70 4.19
N PHE A 86 -10.65 8.44 4.54
CA PHE A 86 -9.75 7.71 5.43
C PHE A 86 -8.46 7.34 4.70
N LEU A 87 -7.34 7.76 5.26
CA LEU A 87 -6.00 7.45 4.79
C LEU A 87 -5.24 6.75 5.91
N GLU A 88 -5.27 5.41 5.88
CA GLU A 88 -4.59 4.58 6.88
C GLU A 88 -3.06 4.53 6.67
N ASN A 89 -2.63 4.56 5.41
CA ASN A 89 -1.24 4.33 5.03
C ASN A 89 -0.86 5.19 3.81
N ILE A 90 0.24 5.93 3.90
CA ILE A 90 0.72 6.84 2.85
C ILE A 90 1.83 6.21 1.97
N GLY A 91 2.23 4.99 2.29
CA GLY A 91 3.27 4.26 1.58
C GLY A 91 2.98 4.12 0.08
N THR A 92 4.03 4.20 -0.72
CA THR A 92 3.95 3.96 -2.16
C THR A 92 3.65 2.49 -2.43
N ARG A 93 2.88 2.23 -3.49
CA ARG A 93 2.49 0.87 -3.89
C ARG A 93 3.17 0.47 -5.19
N VAL A 94 3.14 -0.82 -5.53
CA VAL A 94 3.67 -1.35 -6.79
C VAL A 94 3.03 -0.68 -8.01
N LYS A 95 1.73 -0.34 -7.94
CA LYS A 95 1.07 0.41 -9.01
C LYS A 95 1.63 1.83 -9.23
N ASP A 96 2.32 2.39 -8.24
CA ASP A 96 2.96 3.70 -8.31
C ASP A 96 4.39 3.60 -8.90
N MET A 97 4.85 2.40 -9.27
CA MET A 97 6.16 2.15 -9.88
C MET A 97 6.06 2.11 -11.40
N ASP A 98 7.17 2.41 -12.09
CA ASP A 98 7.30 2.16 -13.52
C ASP A 98 7.36 0.65 -13.79
N ILE A 99 6.21 0.02 -14.06
CA ILE A 99 6.11 -1.40 -14.39
C ILE A 99 6.50 -1.59 -15.86
N ARG A 100 7.49 -2.44 -16.12
CA ARG A 100 7.89 -2.78 -17.49
C ARG A 100 6.84 -3.72 -18.09
N LYS A 101 6.11 -3.23 -19.09
CA LYS A 101 5.15 -4.04 -19.86
C LYS A 101 5.90 -4.99 -20.79
N VAL A 102 6.11 -6.22 -20.35
CA VAL A 102 6.65 -7.32 -21.16
C VAL A 102 5.46 -8.19 -21.54
N PRO A 103 5.12 -8.38 -22.83
CA PRO A 103 4.00 -9.21 -23.22
C PRO A 103 4.15 -10.65 -22.72
N GLY A 104 3.05 -11.21 -22.20
CA GLY A 104 2.91 -12.64 -21.95
C GLY A 104 2.98 -13.43 -23.25
N VAL A 105 3.64 -14.58 -23.22
CA VAL A 105 3.76 -15.47 -24.39
C VAL A 105 3.19 -16.85 -24.07
N SER A 106 2.73 -17.58 -25.10
CA SER A 106 2.24 -18.95 -24.95
C SER A 106 3.35 -19.90 -24.49
N SER A 107 2.99 -20.93 -23.74
CA SER A 107 3.91 -22.00 -23.32
C SER A 107 4.38 -22.87 -24.49
N ASP A 108 3.68 -22.83 -25.62
CA ASP A 108 3.98 -23.63 -26.81
C ASP A 108 5.08 -23.04 -27.68
N ILE A 109 5.51 -21.78 -27.47
CA ILE A 109 6.55 -21.18 -28.33
C ILE A 109 7.87 -21.96 -28.23
N SER A 110 8.62 -22.02 -29.32
CA SER A 110 9.93 -22.67 -29.33
C SER A 110 10.98 -21.92 -28.51
N LEU A 111 12.02 -22.62 -28.03
CA LEU A 111 13.20 -22.00 -27.42
C LEU A 111 13.85 -20.96 -28.35
N LYS A 112 13.93 -21.24 -29.67
CA LYS A 112 14.44 -20.29 -30.68
C LYS A 112 13.66 -18.98 -30.66
N ASN A 113 12.32 -19.06 -30.70
CA ASN A 113 11.47 -17.88 -30.72
C ASN A 113 11.48 -17.15 -29.38
N ALA A 114 11.50 -17.87 -28.26
CA ALA A 114 11.64 -17.28 -26.93
C ALA A 114 12.94 -16.48 -26.82
N TRP A 115 14.06 -17.04 -27.29
CA TRP A 115 15.35 -16.33 -27.33
C TRP A 115 15.31 -15.09 -28.23
N ALA A 116 14.70 -15.20 -29.41
CA ALA A 116 14.55 -14.07 -30.33
C ALA A 116 13.70 -12.94 -29.72
N LEU A 117 12.60 -13.28 -29.05
CA LEU A 117 11.75 -12.32 -28.32
C LEU A 117 12.51 -11.65 -27.16
N MET A 118 13.26 -12.43 -26.37
CA MET A 118 14.10 -11.90 -25.29
C MET A 118 15.11 -10.87 -25.81
N THR A 119 15.77 -11.20 -26.92
CA THR A 119 16.78 -10.34 -27.55
C THR A 119 16.15 -9.07 -28.11
N THR A 120 15.06 -9.21 -28.87
CA THR A 120 14.37 -8.09 -29.53
C THR A 120 13.76 -7.12 -28.52
N GLN A 121 13.18 -7.64 -27.43
CA GLN A 121 12.60 -6.82 -26.37
C GLN A 121 13.64 -6.37 -25.33
N ASN A 122 14.90 -6.83 -25.43
CA ASN A 122 15.97 -6.60 -24.44
C ASN A 122 15.53 -6.98 -23.00
N VAL A 123 14.97 -8.17 -22.85
CA VAL A 123 14.52 -8.76 -21.57
C VAL A 123 15.31 -10.03 -21.27
N TYR A 124 15.41 -10.38 -19.98
CA TYR A 124 16.16 -11.55 -19.52
C TYR A 124 15.26 -12.66 -18.96
N THR A 125 13.99 -12.32 -18.77
CA THR A 125 12.94 -13.17 -18.24
C THR A 125 11.70 -12.95 -19.11
N LEU A 126 11.12 -14.03 -19.62
CA LEU A 126 9.84 -13.98 -20.32
C LEU A 126 8.72 -14.54 -19.44
N PRO A 127 7.61 -13.80 -19.30
CA PRO A 127 6.39 -14.29 -18.67
C PRO A 127 5.63 -15.23 -19.61
N ILE A 128 5.31 -16.43 -19.11
CA ILE A 128 4.45 -17.38 -19.83
C ILE A 128 3.04 -17.23 -19.30
N THR A 129 2.07 -16.96 -20.18
CA THR A 129 0.67 -16.71 -19.81
C THR A 129 -0.28 -17.55 -20.64
N ASN A 130 -1.48 -17.80 -20.12
CA ASN A 130 -2.58 -18.36 -20.92
C ASN A 130 -3.35 -17.25 -21.67
N GLU A 131 -4.39 -17.65 -22.41
CA GLU A 131 -5.26 -16.75 -23.19
C GLU A 131 -5.99 -15.70 -22.31
N GLU A 132 -6.26 -16.02 -21.05
CA GLU A 132 -6.85 -15.09 -20.07
C GLU A 132 -5.83 -14.12 -19.44
N ASN A 133 -4.57 -14.18 -19.89
CA ASN A 133 -3.44 -13.41 -19.38
C ASN A 133 -3.09 -13.74 -17.91
N GLN A 134 -3.32 -14.97 -17.47
CA GLN A 134 -2.88 -15.49 -16.17
C GLN A 134 -1.46 -16.05 -16.31
N LEU A 135 -0.60 -15.74 -15.33
CA LEU A 135 0.77 -16.24 -15.30
C LEU A 135 0.80 -17.76 -15.06
N ARG A 136 1.43 -18.51 -15.96
CA ARG A 136 1.63 -19.96 -15.89
C ARG A 136 3.07 -20.35 -15.60
N GLY A 137 4.03 -19.52 -15.97
CA GLY A 137 5.43 -19.82 -15.76
C GLY A 137 6.34 -18.64 -16.10
N LEU A 138 7.64 -18.85 -15.85
CA LEU A 138 8.70 -17.95 -16.25
C LEU A 138 9.80 -18.75 -16.93
N ILE A 139 10.36 -18.21 -18.00
CA ILE A 139 11.59 -18.74 -18.60
C ILE A 139 12.65 -17.63 -18.64
N THR A 140 13.88 -17.97 -18.26
CA THR A 140 15.01 -17.03 -18.24
C THR A 140 16.03 -17.38 -19.33
N ILE A 141 16.89 -16.41 -19.66
CA ILE A 141 18.06 -16.65 -20.51
C ILE A 141 18.92 -17.81 -19.99
N ASN A 142 19.03 -17.97 -18.68
CA ASN A 142 19.80 -19.06 -18.08
C ASN A 142 19.14 -20.42 -18.29
N ASP A 143 17.81 -20.50 -18.25
CA ASP A 143 17.08 -21.76 -18.51
C ASP A 143 17.30 -22.20 -19.96
N ILE A 144 17.20 -21.25 -20.91
CA ILE A 144 17.49 -21.50 -22.32
C ILE A 144 18.97 -21.87 -22.51
N ALA A 145 19.91 -21.14 -21.91
CA ALA A 145 21.33 -21.46 -22.03
C ALA A 145 21.67 -22.84 -21.45
N ARG A 146 21.04 -23.23 -20.33
CA ARG A 146 21.20 -24.57 -19.74
C ARG A 146 20.69 -25.64 -20.69
N SER A 147 19.57 -25.39 -21.37
CA SER A 147 19.08 -26.34 -22.39
C SER A 147 20.00 -26.48 -23.60
N TYR A 148 20.88 -25.53 -23.88
CA TYR A 148 21.91 -25.72 -24.92
C TYR A 148 23.11 -26.54 -24.46
N MET A 149 23.40 -26.51 -23.16
CA MET A 149 24.61 -27.13 -22.59
C MET A 149 24.38 -28.54 -22.09
N GLU A 150 23.14 -28.92 -21.80
CA GLU A 150 22.77 -30.27 -21.39
C GLU A 150 22.85 -31.23 -22.59
N GLU A 151 23.54 -32.36 -22.41
CA GLU A 151 23.49 -33.46 -23.36
C GLU A 151 22.14 -34.15 -23.24
N TYR A 152 21.35 -34.09 -24.30
CA TYR A 152 20.06 -34.74 -24.38
C TYR A 152 20.12 -36.04 -25.16
N ASP A 153 19.28 -36.99 -24.76
CA ASP A 153 18.97 -38.16 -25.57
C ASP A 153 18.36 -37.70 -26.91
N SER A 154 18.64 -38.46 -27.96
CA SER A 154 18.03 -38.38 -29.29
C SER A 154 16.49 -38.35 -29.27
N ALA A 155 15.84 -38.87 -28.23
CA ALA A 155 14.39 -38.82 -28.04
C ALA A 155 13.86 -37.51 -27.39
N ILE A 156 14.71 -36.55 -27.02
CA ILE A 156 14.26 -35.38 -26.22
C ILE A 156 13.16 -34.55 -26.90
N VAL A 157 13.19 -34.45 -28.23
CA VAL A 157 12.21 -33.69 -29.00
C VAL A 157 10.82 -34.29 -28.87
N SER A 158 10.69 -35.62 -28.82
CA SER A 158 9.42 -36.31 -28.60
C SER A 158 9.00 -36.27 -27.12
N VAL A 159 9.95 -36.42 -26.20
CA VAL A 159 9.71 -36.28 -24.74
C VAL A 159 9.16 -34.90 -24.39
N ALA A 160 9.66 -33.85 -25.06
CA ALA A 160 9.15 -32.49 -24.92
C ALA A 160 7.80 -32.25 -25.60
N ARG A 161 7.23 -33.27 -26.28
CA ARG A 161 5.99 -33.21 -27.07
C ARG A 161 6.01 -32.00 -28.00
N THR A 162 6.98 -31.96 -28.90
CA THR A 162 7.26 -30.75 -29.68
C THR A 162 6.22 -30.52 -30.78
N PRO A 163 5.56 -29.34 -30.85
CA PRO A 163 4.66 -29.00 -31.94
C PRO A 163 5.36 -28.99 -33.29
N TYR A 164 4.74 -29.53 -34.34
CA TYR A 164 5.32 -29.49 -35.69
C TYR A 164 5.53 -28.06 -36.18
N LYS A 165 4.60 -27.15 -35.89
CA LYS A 165 4.78 -25.72 -36.15
C LYS A 165 6.11 -25.17 -35.64
N ASN A 166 6.53 -25.55 -34.43
CA ASN A 166 7.82 -25.11 -33.89
C ASN A 166 9.00 -25.68 -34.67
N ILE A 167 8.91 -26.95 -35.08
CA ILE A 167 9.96 -27.60 -35.89
C ILE A 167 10.09 -26.88 -37.24
N LEU A 168 8.96 -26.60 -37.89
CA LEU A 168 8.91 -25.86 -39.15
C LEU A 168 9.54 -24.46 -39.02
N GLU A 169 9.13 -23.67 -38.03
CA GLU A 169 9.69 -22.33 -37.78
C GLU A 169 11.17 -22.37 -37.37
N THR A 170 11.59 -23.43 -36.68
CA THR A 170 12.99 -23.57 -36.23
C THR A 170 13.93 -23.90 -37.39
N LEU A 171 13.49 -24.76 -38.29
CA LEU A 171 14.25 -25.22 -39.44
C LEU A 171 14.01 -24.43 -40.72
N ASP A 172 13.21 -23.36 -40.67
CA ASP A 172 12.75 -22.60 -41.84
C ASP A 172 12.18 -23.54 -42.92
N ALA A 173 11.31 -24.46 -42.49
CA ALA A 173 10.87 -25.61 -43.26
C ALA A 173 9.39 -25.57 -43.62
N GLU A 174 9.01 -26.34 -44.64
CA GLU A 174 7.64 -26.48 -45.12
C GLU A 174 7.14 -27.91 -44.93
N MET A 175 5.87 -28.05 -44.50
CA MET A 175 5.23 -29.35 -44.43
C MET A 175 4.66 -29.76 -45.79
N ILE A 176 5.12 -30.91 -46.29
CA ILE A 176 4.69 -31.45 -47.58
C ILE A 176 3.59 -32.50 -47.42
N VAL A 177 3.66 -33.28 -46.35
CA VAL A 177 2.68 -34.29 -45.94
C VAL A 177 2.59 -34.25 -44.42
N GLY A 178 1.38 -34.14 -43.87
CA GLY A 178 1.16 -34.14 -42.42
C GLY A 178 0.15 -33.07 -41.99
N ASP A 179 0.10 -32.84 -40.68
CA ASP A 179 -0.69 -31.79 -40.03
C ASP A 179 0.22 -30.86 -39.23
N GLU A 180 0.28 -29.58 -39.60
CA GLU A 180 1.11 -28.56 -38.95
C GLU A 180 0.71 -28.30 -37.49
N THR A 181 -0.56 -28.58 -37.15
CA THR A 181 -1.10 -28.42 -35.79
C THR A 181 -0.80 -29.61 -34.89
N GLY A 182 -0.22 -30.68 -35.45
CA GLY A 182 0.16 -31.88 -34.72
C GLY A 182 1.44 -31.72 -33.87
N TYR A 183 1.77 -32.81 -33.18
CA TYR A 183 2.91 -32.88 -32.28
C TYR A 183 3.79 -34.09 -32.61
N PHE A 184 5.10 -33.93 -32.46
CA PHE A 184 6.05 -35.04 -32.44
C PHE A 184 6.13 -35.58 -31.02
N GLU A 185 5.55 -36.77 -30.78
CA GLU A 185 5.38 -37.34 -29.43
C GLU A 185 6.06 -38.69 -29.21
N LYS A 186 6.58 -39.31 -30.27
CA LYS A 186 7.23 -40.63 -30.22
C LYS A 186 8.44 -40.68 -31.15
N GLY A 187 9.37 -41.57 -30.85
CA GLY A 187 10.58 -41.79 -31.65
C GLY A 187 11.73 -40.85 -31.30
N LYS A 188 12.90 -41.15 -31.85
CA LYS A 188 14.13 -40.37 -31.70
C LYS A 188 14.47 -39.62 -32.99
N VAL A 189 15.28 -38.57 -32.87
CA VAL A 189 15.85 -37.86 -34.00
C VAL A 189 17.10 -38.60 -34.47
N VAL A 190 17.11 -38.99 -35.74
CA VAL A 190 18.15 -39.83 -36.34
C VAL A 190 18.64 -39.20 -37.64
N ILE A 191 19.95 -39.17 -37.87
CA ILE A 191 20.53 -38.71 -39.13
C ILE A 191 20.83 -39.91 -40.03
N ALA A 192 20.09 -40.02 -41.13
CA ALA A 192 20.30 -41.07 -42.12
C ALA A 192 21.33 -40.63 -43.18
N ALA A 193 22.61 -40.76 -42.83
CA ALA A 193 23.73 -40.48 -43.73
C ALA A 193 24.28 -41.74 -44.45
N ALA A 194 23.88 -42.94 -44.02
CA ALA A 194 24.34 -44.21 -44.57
C ALA A 194 23.54 -44.67 -45.80
N ASN A 195 23.97 -45.75 -46.45
CA ASN A 195 23.16 -46.45 -47.46
C ASN A 195 21.96 -47.15 -46.81
N PRO A 196 20.89 -47.45 -47.59
CA PRO A 196 19.67 -48.09 -47.08
C PRO A 196 19.92 -49.36 -46.24
N ASP A 197 20.83 -50.24 -46.65
CA ASP A 197 21.13 -51.49 -45.94
C ASP A 197 21.57 -51.27 -44.48
N VAL A 198 22.25 -50.14 -44.21
CA VAL A 198 22.70 -49.79 -42.86
C VAL A 198 21.61 -49.02 -42.11
N MET A 199 20.82 -48.20 -42.82
CA MET A 199 19.67 -47.46 -42.26
C MET A 199 18.65 -48.37 -41.59
N GLU A 200 18.36 -49.53 -42.19
CA GLU A 200 17.41 -50.53 -41.66
C GLU A 200 17.76 -51.02 -40.24
N ASN A 201 19.02 -50.92 -39.83
CA ASN A 201 19.47 -51.43 -38.54
C ASN A 201 19.26 -50.45 -37.37
N TYR A 202 19.00 -49.17 -37.64
CA TYR A 202 18.94 -48.13 -36.59
C TYR A 202 17.75 -47.18 -36.68
N ILE A 203 16.99 -47.19 -37.78
CA ILE A 203 15.70 -46.48 -37.86
C ILE A 203 14.64 -47.35 -37.21
N GLU A 204 13.97 -46.80 -36.20
CA GLU A 204 12.87 -47.44 -35.50
C GLU A 204 11.52 -46.80 -35.86
N GLU A 205 10.44 -47.50 -35.52
CA GLU A 205 9.08 -47.00 -35.72
C GLU A 205 8.90 -45.65 -35.02
N HIS A 206 8.24 -44.70 -35.69
CA HIS A 206 7.99 -43.33 -35.25
C HIS A 206 9.19 -42.38 -35.24
N ASP A 207 10.39 -42.82 -35.61
CA ASP A 207 11.56 -41.93 -35.63
C ASP A 207 11.40 -40.72 -36.55
N MET A 208 12.08 -39.63 -36.19
CA MET A 208 12.29 -38.48 -37.04
C MET A 208 13.62 -38.62 -37.77
N VAL A 209 13.56 -38.95 -39.06
CA VAL A 209 14.73 -39.25 -39.87
C VAL A 209 15.14 -38.02 -40.69
N VAL A 210 16.29 -37.45 -40.35
CA VAL A 210 16.91 -36.33 -41.06
C VAL A 210 17.79 -36.89 -42.18
N LEU A 211 17.47 -36.56 -43.43
CA LEU A 211 18.10 -37.16 -44.60
C LEU A 211 18.29 -36.17 -45.76
N GLY A 212 19.18 -36.53 -46.68
CA GLY A 212 19.41 -35.81 -47.93
C GLY A 212 18.33 -36.11 -48.98
N ASN A 213 18.61 -35.81 -50.24
CA ASN A 213 17.63 -35.90 -51.33
C ASN A 213 17.68 -37.22 -52.12
N ARG A 214 18.22 -38.29 -51.53
CA ARG A 214 18.26 -39.62 -52.15
C ARG A 214 16.90 -40.29 -52.05
N TYR A 215 16.37 -40.71 -53.20
CA TYR A 215 15.07 -41.38 -53.29
C TYR A 215 15.03 -42.66 -52.46
N GLU A 216 16.10 -43.44 -52.52
CA GLU A 216 16.23 -44.73 -51.83
C GLU A 216 16.24 -44.56 -50.31
N SER A 217 16.90 -43.51 -49.81
CA SER A 217 16.90 -43.19 -48.37
C SER A 217 15.52 -42.74 -47.88
N GLN A 218 14.80 -41.93 -48.67
CA GLN A 218 13.44 -41.51 -48.34
C GLN A 218 12.48 -42.71 -48.29
N LEU A 219 12.58 -43.60 -49.28
CA LEU A 219 11.78 -44.82 -49.35
C LEU A 219 12.06 -45.74 -48.16
N CYS A 220 13.34 -46.02 -47.87
CA CYS A 220 13.76 -46.86 -46.75
C CYS A 220 13.22 -46.34 -45.41
N ALA A 221 13.31 -45.04 -45.14
CA ALA A 221 12.78 -44.46 -43.90
C ALA A 221 11.25 -44.65 -43.76
N ILE A 222 10.50 -44.46 -44.85
CA ILE A 222 9.03 -44.68 -44.87
C ILE A 222 8.72 -46.17 -44.70
N GLU A 223 9.55 -47.06 -45.28
CA GLU A 223 9.38 -48.50 -45.16
C GLU A 223 9.59 -49.00 -43.73
N MET A 224 10.55 -48.41 -43.01
CA MET A 224 10.83 -48.62 -41.59
C MET A 224 9.84 -47.93 -40.64
N GLN A 225 8.74 -47.38 -41.16
CA GLN A 225 7.66 -46.76 -40.38
C GLN A 225 8.13 -45.52 -39.58
N ALA A 226 9.06 -44.74 -40.13
CA ALA A 226 9.43 -43.44 -39.57
C ALA A 226 8.17 -42.57 -39.39
N GLY A 227 8.08 -41.88 -38.25
CA GLY A 227 6.97 -40.97 -37.96
C GLY A 227 7.09 -39.65 -38.73
N CYS A 228 8.33 -39.24 -39.00
CA CYS A 228 8.62 -38.04 -39.76
C CYS A 228 9.92 -38.20 -40.55
N ILE A 229 9.97 -37.69 -41.78
CA ILE A 229 11.21 -37.50 -42.52
C ILE A 229 11.46 -36.01 -42.76
N VAL A 230 12.69 -35.56 -42.52
CA VAL A 230 13.15 -34.19 -42.77
C VAL A 230 14.09 -34.22 -43.96
N VAL A 231 13.61 -33.76 -45.10
CA VAL A 231 14.36 -33.71 -46.36
C VAL A 231 15.12 -32.38 -46.44
N CYS A 232 16.44 -32.49 -46.46
CA CYS A 232 17.35 -31.35 -46.42
C CYS A 232 17.60 -30.73 -47.82
N LEU A 233 18.25 -29.56 -47.83
CA LEU A 233 18.70 -28.84 -49.04
C LEU A 233 17.57 -28.43 -50.00
N GLY A 234 16.36 -28.20 -49.47
CA GLY A 234 15.21 -27.69 -50.22
C GLY A 234 14.78 -28.59 -51.38
N SER A 235 15.15 -29.87 -51.34
CA SER A 235 14.99 -30.76 -52.50
C SER A 235 13.53 -31.17 -52.68
N PRO A 236 13.01 -31.17 -53.92
CA PRO A 236 11.63 -31.53 -54.18
C PRO A 236 11.39 -33.02 -53.89
N VAL A 237 10.36 -33.31 -53.11
CA VAL A 237 9.93 -34.69 -52.82
C VAL A 237 9.01 -35.18 -53.93
N SER A 238 9.33 -36.35 -54.51
CA SER A 238 8.58 -36.95 -55.62
C SER A 238 7.15 -37.31 -55.23
N ARG A 239 6.23 -37.32 -56.21
CA ARG A 239 4.81 -37.68 -55.97
C ARG A 239 4.65 -39.09 -55.40
N THR A 240 5.50 -40.03 -55.81
CA THR A 240 5.48 -41.42 -55.32
C THR A 240 5.79 -41.46 -53.83
N ILE A 241 6.86 -40.79 -53.40
CA ILE A 241 7.24 -40.71 -51.97
C ILE A 241 6.14 -40.03 -51.15
N ARG A 242 5.55 -38.93 -51.65
CA ARG A 242 4.43 -38.26 -50.97
C ARG A 242 3.23 -39.19 -50.74
N ARG A 243 2.85 -39.98 -51.76
CA ARG A 243 1.74 -40.95 -51.63
C ARG A 243 2.05 -42.05 -50.64
N LEU A 244 3.25 -42.63 -50.71
CA LEU A 244 3.68 -43.67 -49.78
C LEU A 244 3.69 -43.17 -48.33
N ALA A 245 4.16 -41.94 -48.13
CA ALA A 245 4.15 -41.32 -46.81
C ALA A 245 2.72 -41.08 -46.30
N GLN A 246 1.79 -40.63 -47.15
CA GLN A 246 0.37 -40.51 -46.79
C GLN A 246 -0.26 -41.86 -46.41
N GLU A 247 -0.01 -42.91 -47.20
CA GLU A 247 -0.54 -44.26 -46.94
C GLU A 247 -0.01 -44.86 -45.63
N ARG A 248 1.23 -44.50 -45.24
CA ARG A 248 1.88 -44.99 -44.02
C ARG A 248 1.87 -44.00 -42.86
N ASN A 249 1.12 -42.89 -42.96
CA ASN A 249 1.06 -41.82 -41.95
C ASN A 249 2.45 -41.25 -41.54
N CYS A 250 3.38 -41.19 -42.49
CA CYS A 250 4.69 -40.57 -42.30
C CYS A 250 4.62 -39.08 -42.66
N THR A 251 5.01 -38.21 -41.74
CA THR A 251 5.10 -36.77 -41.99
C THR A 251 6.32 -36.46 -42.86
N ILE A 252 6.19 -35.55 -43.84
CA ILE A 252 7.31 -35.08 -44.65
C ILE A 252 7.48 -33.57 -44.45
N ILE A 253 8.67 -33.19 -44.00
CA ILE A 253 9.10 -31.81 -43.86
C ILE A 253 10.27 -31.56 -44.83
N VAL A 254 10.26 -30.43 -45.53
CA VAL A 254 11.37 -30.02 -46.40
C VAL A 254 11.97 -28.72 -45.86
N THR A 255 13.28 -28.72 -45.66
CA THR A 255 14.04 -27.55 -45.18
C THR A 255 15.15 -27.19 -46.17
N PRO A 256 15.46 -25.90 -46.38
CA PRO A 256 16.62 -25.48 -47.16
C PRO A 256 17.95 -25.81 -46.47
N LEU A 257 17.94 -26.14 -45.18
CA LEU A 257 19.12 -26.42 -44.37
C LEU A 257 19.76 -27.77 -44.73
N ASP A 258 21.06 -27.90 -44.45
CA ASP A 258 21.76 -29.19 -44.52
C ASP A 258 21.54 -30.03 -43.25
N THR A 259 21.94 -31.31 -43.29
CA THR A 259 21.73 -32.24 -42.17
C THR A 259 22.45 -31.82 -40.89
N TYR A 260 23.59 -31.14 -41.00
CA TYR A 260 24.34 -30.62 -39.84
C TYR A 260 23.61 -29.46 -39.17
N ALA A 261 23.12 -28.50 -39.95
CA ALA A 261 22.35 -27.38 -39.46
C ALA A 261 21.04 -27.85 -38.81
N VAL A 262 20.34 -28.81 -39.41
CA VAL A 262 19.15 -29.43 -38.82
C VAL A 262 19.49 -30.07 -37.48
N ALA A 263 20.53 -30.90 -37.41
CA ALA A 263 20.95 -31.56 -36.17
C ALA A 263 21.27 -30.56 -35.04
N ARG A 264 21.84 -29.40 -35.38
CA ARG A 264 22.16 -28.35 -34.40
C ARG A 264 20.93 -27.55 -33.96
N LEU A 265 19.96 -27.34 -34.85
CA LEU A 265 18.81 -26.47 -34.60
C LEU A 265 17.58 -27.21 -34.07
N ILE A 266 17.42 -28.50 -34.36
CA ILE A 266 16.19 -29.24 -34.06
C ILE A 266 15.79 -29.17 -32.59
N ASN A 267 16.74 -29.24 -31.67
CA ASN A 267 16.48 -29.14 -30.23
C ASN A 267 15.92 -27.76 -29.80
N GLN A 268 16.16 -26.70 -30.59
CA GLN A 268 15.62 -25.37 -30.33
C GLN A 268 14.13 -25.24 -30.64
N SER A 269 13.54 -26.25 -31.30
CA SER A 269 12.11 -26.32 -31.59
C SER A 269 11.26 -26.71 -30.39
N MET A 270 11.88 -27.29 -29.35
CA MET A 270 11.15 -27.72 -28.15
C MET A 270 10.41 -26.54 -27.50
N PRO A 271 9.17 -26.78 -27.02
CA PRO A 271 8.36 -25.73 -26.42
C PRO A 271 8.96 -25.25 -25.09
N VAL A 272 8.82 -23.95 -24.81
CA VAL A 272 9.26 -23.37 -23.52
C VAL A 272 8.57 -24.01 -22.33
N GLU A 273 7.38 -24.60 -22.51
CA GLU A 273 6.68 -25.37 -21.49
C GLU A 273 7.56 -26.40 -20.79
N PHE A 274 8.46 -27.05 -21.53
CA PHE A 274 9.31 -28.11 -21.01
C PHE A 274 10.43 -27.59 -20.09
N PHE A 275 10.84 -26.34 -20.28
CA PHE A 275 11.98 -25.72 -19.58
C PHE A 275 11.58 -24.66 -18.56
N MET A 276 10.38 -24.09 -18.71
CA MET A 276 9.93 -23.00 -17.86
C MET A 276 9.76 -23.46 -16.41
N ARG A 277 9.97 -22.52 -15.49
CA ARG A 277 9.59 -22.72 -14.10
C ARG A 277 8.09 -22.53 -13.94
N LYS A 278 7.41 -23.52 -13.38
CA LYS A 278 5.96 -23.50 -13.11
C LYS A 278 5.65 -23.26 -11.63
N ASP A 279 6.49 -23.80 -10.73
CA ASP A 279 6.24 -23.80 -9.30
C ASP A 279 7.01 -22.72 -8.53
N ASN A 280 6.40 -22.28 -7.43
CA ASN A 280 6.97 -21.31 -6.48
C ASN A 280 7.41 -20.01 -7.18
N LEU A 281 6.56 -19.51 -8.08
CA LEU A 281 6.77 -18.22 -8.74
C LEU A 281 6.59 -17.09 -7.73
N MET A 282 7.64 -16.31 -7.53
CA MET A 282 7.56 -15.11 -6.70
C MET A 282 6.88 -14.00 -7.51
N THR A 283 5.68 -13.63 -7.11
CA THR A 283 4.87 -12.57 -7.73
C THR A 283 4.59 -11.47 -6.72
N PHE A 284 4.26 -10.27 -7.21
CA PHE A 284 3.75 -9.18 -6.38
C PHE A 284 2.45 -8.65 -6.95
N TRP A 285 1.63 -8.03 -6.10
CA TRP A 285 0.36 -7.43 -6.49
C TRP A 285 0.52 -5.92 -6.69
N LEU A 286 -0.29 -5.34 -7.57
CA LEU A 286 -0.37 -3.88 -7.75
C LEU A 286 -0.64 -3.11 -6.45
N SER A 287 -1.30 -3.75 -5.48
CA SER A 287 -1.63 -3.17 -4.18
C SER A 287 -0.50 -3.28 -3.14
N ASP A 288 0.53 -4.08 -3.38
CA ASP A 288 1.60 -4.29 -2.41
C ASP A 288 2.37 -3.00 -2.16
N TYR A 289 2.82 -2.79 -0.93
CA TYR A 289 3.67 -1.65 -0.57
C TYR A 289 5.10 -1.87 -1.06
N THR A 290 5.71 -0.81 -1.59
CA THR A 290 7.07 -0.88 -2.15
C THR A 290 8.11 -1.26 -1.11
N GLU A 291 7.91 -0.87 0.16
CA GLU A 291 8.79 -1.26 1.27
C GLU A 291 8.77 -2.78 1.51
N SER A 292 7.57 -3.37 1.58
CA SER A 292 7.41 -4.81 1.80
C SER A 292 8.07 -5.62 0.68
N ILE A 293 7.88 -5.22 -0.58
CA ILE A 293 8.52 -5.91 -1.70
C ILE A 293 10.02 -5.63 -1.77
N ARG A 294 10.51 -4.46 -1.33
CA ARG A 294 11.94 -4.12 -1.28
C ARG A 294 12.70 -5.08 -0.37
N ASP A 295 12.17 -5.37 0.82
CA ASP A 295 12.76 -6.35 1.72
C ASP A 295 12.81 -7.76 1.09
N ILE A 296 11.71 -8.20 0.47
CA ILE A 296 11.66 -9.50 -0.22
C ILE A 296 12.66 -9.56 -1.40
N MET A 297 12.70 -8.53 -2.24
CA MET A 297 13.58 -8.44 -3.40
C MET A 297 15.07 -8.37 -3.01
N SER A 298 15.39 -7.83 -1.83
CA SER A 298 16.76 -7.80 -1.31
C SER A 298 17.27 -9.21 -0.96
N LYS A 299 16.39 -10.07 -0.44
CA LYS A 299 16.68 -11.44 -0.01
C LYS A 299 16.74 -12.44 -1.17
N LYS A 300 16.04 -12.17 -2.28
CA LYS A 300 15.96 -13.08 -3.44
C LYS A 300 16.86 -12.63 -4.58
N ARG A 301 17.63 -13.54 -5.19
CA ARG A 301 18.52 -13.25 -6.34
C ARG A 301 17.83 -13.27 -7.71
N TYR A 302 16.51 -13.04 -7.76
CA TYR A 302 15.81 -12.93 -9.04
C TYR A 302 16.02 -11.54 -9.64
N ARG A 303 16.12 -11.51 -10.97
CA ARG A 303 16.32 -10.26 -11.71
C ARG A 303 15.02 -9.49 -11.88
N ASP A 304 14.00 -10.19 -12.35
CA ASP A 304 12.67 -9.64 -12.65
C ASP A 304 11.62 -10.42 -11.87
N PHE A 305 10.56 -9.72 -11.46
CA PHE A 305 9.44 -10.24 -10.68
C PHE A 305 8.14 -9.90 -11.41
N PRO A 306 7.30 -10.89 -11.73
CA PRO A 306 6.00 -10.67 -12.34
C PRO A 306 5.01 -9.98 -11.38
N ILE A 307 4.22 -9.06 -11.94
CA ILE A 307 3.17 -8.32 -11.24
C ILE A 307 1.80 -8.83 -11.65
N GLN A 308 0.89 -8.93 -10.68
CA GLN A 308 -0.50 -9.30 -10.88
C GLN A 308 -1.46 -8.18 -10.44
N ASP A 309 -2.61 -8.10 -11.10
CA ASP A 309 -3.74 -7.28 -10.68
C ASP A 309 -4.62 -8.00 -9.63
N ARG A 310 -5.69 -7.35 -9.16
CA ARG A 310 -6.61 -7.95 -8.17
C ARG A 310 -7.35 -9.18 -8.68
N ALA A 311 -7.43 -9.39 -9.99
CA ALA A 311 -8.06 -10.55 -10.61
C ALA A 311 -7.04 -11.70 -10.84
N GLY A 312 -5.79 -11.53 -10.44
CA GLY A 312 -4.71 -12.50 -10.67
C GLY A 312 -4.17 -12.50 -12.10
N LYS A 313 -4.53 -11.50 -12.91
CA LYS A 313 -4.00 -11.36 -14.27
C LYS A 313 -2.62 -10.73 -14.24
N TYR A 314 -1.77 -11.19 -15.13
CA TYR A 314 -0.42 -10.67 -15.33
C TYR A 314 -0.46 -9.25 -15.91
N VAL A 315 0.30 -8.34 -15.31
CA VAL A 315 0.34 -6.92 -15.69
C VAL A 315 1.67 -6.55 -16.34
N GLY A 316 2.77 -7.10 -15.85
CA GLY A 316 4.11 -6.71 -16.28
C GLY A 316 5.20 -7.24 -15.35
N MET A 317 6.44 -6.81 -15.58
CA MET A 317 7.59 -7.17 -14.75
C MET A 317 8.14 -5.94 -14.02
N ILE A 318 8.62 -6.15 -12.81
CA ILE A 318 9.48 -5.18 -12.12
C ILE A 318 10.83 -5.79 -11.79
N SER A 319 11.85 -4.94 -11.71
CA SER A 319 13.18 -5.28 -11.25
C SER A 319 13.57 -4.36 -10.08
N ARG A 320 14.67 -4.66 -9.41
CA ARG A 320 15.19 -3.79 -8.34
C ARG A 320 15.46 -2.35 -8.80
N ARG A 321 15.72 -2.13 -10.09
CA ARG A 321 15.94 -0.78 -10.64
C ARG A 321 14.66 0.05 -10.60
N ASN A 322 13.50 -0.57 -10.73
CA ASN A 322 12.20 0.11 -10.68
C ASN A 322 11.91 0.68 -9.28
N LEU A 323 12.57 0.17 -8.22
CA LEU A 323 12.47 0.73 -6.87
C LEU A 323 13.16 2.10 -6.70
N LEU A 324 14.09 2.46 -7.59
CA LEU A 324 14.83 3.71 -7.52
C LEU A 324 14.05 4.90 -8.07
N GLY A 325 13.06 4.66 -8.94
CA GLY A 325 12.25 5.68 -9.60
C GLY A 325 10.88 5.93 -8.95
N VAL A 326 10.61 5.35 -7.79
CA VAL A 326 9.28 5.47 -7.16
C VAL A 326 9.09 6.88 -6.62
N HIS A 327 8.14 7.61 -7.21
CA HIS A 327 7.74 8.91 -6.71
C HIS A 327 6.97 8.72 -5.40
N LYS A 328 7.57 9.17 -4.30
CA LYS A 328 6.91 9.21 -3.00
C LYS A 328 5.62 10.03 -3.09
N ARG A 329 4.62 9.69 -2.30
CA ARG A 329 3.39 10.50 -2.22
C ARG A 329 3.68 11.76 -1.40
N GLY A 330 3.17 12.90 -1.85
CA GLY A 330 3.36 14.16 -1.13
C GLY A 330 2.47 14.21 0.10
N LEU A 331 3.03 14.66 1.22
CA LEU A 331 2.36 14.73 2.51
C LEU A 331 2.62 16.07 3.20
N ILE A 332 1.57 16.63 3.78
CA ILE A 332 1.63 17.76 4.69
C ILE A 332 1.04 17.30 6.02
N LEU A 333 1.79 17.52 7.09
CA LEU A 333 1.34 17.21 8.45
C LEU A 333 0.80 18.48 9.09
N VAL A 334 -0.36 18.38 9.71
CA VAL A 334 -0.90 19.43 10.57
C VAL A 334 -1.05 18.88 11.98
N ASP A 335 -0.92 19.74 12.99
CA ASP A 335 -1.25 19.44 14.39
C ASP A 335 -0.41 18.31 15.04
N HIS A 336 0.63 17.85 14.36
CA HIS A 336 1.62 16.94 14.93
C HIS A 336 2.90 16.90 14.11
N ASN A 337 3.97 16.45 14.75
CA ASN A 337 5.25 16.14 14.13
C ASN A 337 5.94 14.90 14.74
N GLU A 338 5.21 14.06 15.49
CA GLU A 338 5.73 12.79 16.04
C GLU A 338 5.33 11.61 15.14
N VAL A 339 6.29 10.75 14.76
CA VAL A 339 6.07 9.58 13.88
C VAL A 339 5.01 8.63 14.44
N SER A 340 4.99 8.43 15.76
CA SER A 340 4.02 7.57 16.46
C SER A 340 2.57 8.06 16.33
N GLN A 341 2.38 9.34 16.02
CA GLN A 341 1.08 9.97 15.84
C GLN A 341 0.71 10.12 14.37
N ALA A 342 1.62 9.81 13.44
CA ALA A 342 1.37 9.98 12.01
C ALA A 342 0.68 8.75 11.40
N VAL A 343 0.25 8.92 10.14
CA VAL A 343 -0.25 7.85 9.26
C VAL A 343 0.82 6.76 9.02
N ASP A 344 0.40 5.51 8.79
CA ASP A 344 1.35 4.42 8.59
C ASP A 344 2.24 4.67 7.36
N ASN A 345 3.52 4.28 7.47
CA ASN A 345 4.56 4.51 6.46
C ASN A 345 4.83 6.00 6.16
N VAL A 346 4.66 6.89 7.14
CA VAL A 346 4.95 8.34 6.99
C VAL A 346 6.37 8.63 6.45
N LEU A 347 7.37 7.81 6.80
CA LEU A 347 8.76 7.99 6.36
C LEU A 347 8.97 7.64 4.87
N ASP A 348 8.03 6.88 4.29
CA ASP A 348 8.00 6.58 2.85
C ASP A 348 7.29 7.67 2.04
N ALA A 349 6.66 8.65 2.69
CA ALA A 349 6.12 9.83 2.03
C ALA A 349 7.20 10.89 1.80
N GLU A 350 6.92 11.81 0.89
CA GLU A 350 7.64 13.06 0.79
C GLU A 350 6.90 14.10 1.62
N ILE A 351 7.40 14.32 2.83
CA ILE A 351 6.88 15.38 3.71
C ILE A 351 7.31 16.71 3.09
N LEU A 352 6.34 17.55 2.74
CA LEU A 352 6.57 18.85 2.11
C LEU A 352 6.50 19.97 3.16
N GLU A 353 5.52 19.87 4.05
CA GLU A 353 5.22 20.92 5.02
C GLU A 353 4.71 20.35 6.35
N ILE A 354 5.01 21.04 7.44
CA ILE A 354 4.54 20.72 8.80
C ILE A 354 4.04 22.01 9.45
N ILE A 355 2.76 22.03 9.85
CA ILE A 355 2.12 23.15 10.54
C ILE A 355 1.65 22.64 11.91
N ASP A 356 2.25 23.12 13.00
CA ASP A 356 2.02 22.52 14.31
C ASP A 356 2.13 23.57 15.42
N HIS A 357 1.64 23.23 16.62
CA HIS A 357 1.79 24.00 17.84
C HIS A 357 2.37 23.17 19.01
N HIS A 358 2.67 21.90 18.77
CA HIS A 358 3.23 20.98 19.74
C HIS A 358 4.75 21.11 19.91
N ARG A 359 5.28 20.39 20.89
CA ARG A 359 6.73 20.19 21.03
C ARG A 359 7.28 19.49 19.78
N LEU A 360 8.56 19.73 19.50
CA LEU A 360 9.26 19.00 18.44
C LEU A 360 9.57 17.57 18.89
N GLY A 361 9.22 16.62 18.03
CA GLY A 361 9.42 15.18 18.16
C GLY A 361 10.59 14.68 17.32
N SER A 362 10.57 13.38 17.00
CA SER A 362 11.67 12.66 16.34
C SER A 362 11.49 12.49 14.82
N LEU A 363 10.65 13.29 14.17
CA LEU A 363 10.43 13.19 12.74
C LEU A 363 11.59 13.86 11.98
N GLU A 364 12.32 13.05 11.20
CA GLU A 364 13.42 13.51 10.37
C GLU A 364 13.02 13.53 8.90
N THR A 365 13.45 14.56 8.16
CA THR A 365 13.21 14.70 6.71
C THR A 365 14.53 14.66 5.94
N MET A 366 14.52 14.01 4.78
CA MET A 366 15.73 13.91 3.93
C MET A 366 16.04 15.20 3.16
N ALA A 367 15.04 16.04 2.93
CA ALA A 367 15.15 17.32 2.25
C ALA A 367 14.58 18.45 3.14
N PRO A 368 14.96 19.72 2.90
CA PRO A 368 14.34 20.85 3.58
C PRO A 368 12.82 20.88 3.34
N VAL A 369 12.07 21.12 4.41
CA VAL A 369 10.60 21.22 4.38
C VAL A 369 10.15 22.56 4.92
N TYR A 370 8.97 23.02 4.52
CA TYR A 370 8.37 24.18 5.17
C TYR A 370 7.86 23.78 6.55
N PHE A 371 8.49 24.28 7.61
CA PHE A 371 8.13 23.94 8.97
C PHE A 371 7.69 25.20 9.71
N ARG A 372 6.41 25.28 10.09
CA ARG A 372 5.86 26.39 10.88
C ARG A 372 5.29 25.84 12.18
N ASN A 373 6.05 26.04 13.26
CA ASN A 373 5.60 25.73 14.61
C ASN A 373 5.52 27.00 15.46
N GLN A 374 4.38 27.22 16.11
CA GLN A 374 4.17 28.36 16.99
C GLN A 374 3.58 27.91 18.32
N PRO A 375 4.03 28.44 19.46
CA PRO A 375 3.51 28.09 20.78
C PRO A 375 2.16 28.79 21.05
N VAL A 376 1.17 28.55 20.20
CA VAL A 376 -0.21 29.04 20.33
C VAL A 376 -1.14 27.92 20.83
N GLY A 377 -2.39 28.26 21.13
CA GLY A 377 -3.36 27.34 21.68
C GLY A 377 -3.84 26.26 20.71
N CYS A 378 -3.80 26.52 19.40
CA CYS A 378 -4.37 25.66 18.36
C CYS A 378 -3.67 25.83 17.00
N THR A 379 -3.54 24.77 16.21
CA THR A 379 -2.97 24.81 14.84
C THR A 379 -3.83 25.67 13.91
N ALA A 380 -5.15 25.67 14.08
CA ALA A 380 -6.06 26.51 13.29
C ALA A 380 -5.76 28.02 13.42
N THR A 381 -5.21 28.48 14.55
CA THR A 381 -4.73 29.86 14.72
C THR A 381 -3.59 30.17 13.76
N ILE A 382 -2.68 29.21 13.54
CA ILE A 382 -1.56 29.33 12.61
C ILE A 382 -2.09 29.36 11.18
N VAL A 383 -3.02 28.46 10.84
CA VAL A 383 -3.65 28.43 9.51
C VAL A 383 -4.39 29.74 9.22
N TYR A 384 -5.12 30.29 10.20
CA TYR A 384 -5.75 31.60 10.09
C TYR A 384 -4.75 32.71 9.74
N GLN A 385 -3.60 32.78 10.45
CA GLN A 385 -2.55 33.74 10.10
C GLN A 385 -2.07 33.57 8.67
N MET A 386 -1.92 32.33 8.21
CA MET A 386 -1.48 32.05 6.83
C MET A 386 -2.48 32.52 5.78
N PHE A 387 -3.79 32.40 6.04
CA PHE A 387 -4.82 33.03 5.19
C PHE A 387 -4.64 34.54 5.11
N ARG A 388 -4.43 35.19 6.27
CA ARG A 388 -4.23 36.64 6.36
C ARG A 388 -2.96 37.10 5.64
N GLU A 389 -1.85 36.40 5.84
CA GLU A 389 -0.56 36.69 5.20
C GLU A 389 -0.62 36.57 3.68
N GLN A 390 -1.38 35.60 3.17
CA GLN A 390 -1.54 35.36 1.74
C GLN A 390 -2.70 36.18 1.12
N ASN A 391 -3.39 37.00 1.92
CA ASN A 391 -4.56 37.78 1.52
C ASN A 391 -5.65 36.94 0.81
N VAL A 392 -5.87 35.72 1.31
CA VAL A 392 -6.92 34.82 0.79
C VAL A 392 -8.18 35.03 1.61
N GLU A 393 -9.31 35.22 0.93
CA GLU A 393 -10.62 35.31 1.57
C GLU A 393 -10.99 33.97 2.22
N ILE A 394 -11.52 34.03 3.45
CA ILE A 394 -11.92 32.84 4.20
C ILE A 394 -13.44 32.67 4.05
N PRO A 395 -13.92 31.60 3.38
CA PRO A 395 -15.35 31.34 3.28
C PRO A 395 -15.97 31.06 4.67
N PRO A 396 -17.27 31.32 4.87
CA PRO A 396 -17.96 31.10 6.16
C PRO A 396 -17.80 29.68 6.71
N GLN A 397 -17.80 28.66 5.85
CA GLN A 397 -17.65 27.27 6.26
C GLN A 397 -16.24 27.00 6.80
N ILE A 398 -15.20 27.46 6.11
CA ILE A 398 -13.80 27.33 6.54
C ILE A 398 -13.54 28.15 7.81
N ALA A 399 -14.13 29.35 7.89
CA ALA A 399 -14.05 30.16 9.10
C ALA A 399 -14.67 29.43 10.31
N GLY A 400 -15.80 28.75 10.07
CA GLY A 400 -16.45 27.89 11.04
C GLY A 400 -15.54 26.78 11.56
N LEU A 401 -14.93 26.01 10.65
CA LEU A 401 -13.98 24.94 11.00
C LEU A 401 -12.79 25.45 11.82
N LEU A 402 -12.14 26.53 11.36
CA LEU A 402 -11.00 27.14 12.08
C LEU A 402 -11.43 27.61 13.47
N CYS A 403 -12.60 28.24 13.59
CA CYS A 403 -13.11 28.71 14.88
C CYS A 403 -13.42 27.54 15.82
N SER A 404 -14.03 26.46 15.31
CA SER A 404 -14.33 25.25 16.10
C SER A 404 -13.08 24.60 16.66
N ALA A 405 -12.03 24.48 15.85
CA ALA A 405 -10.72 23.96 16.29
C ALA A 405 -10.15 24.80 17.44
N ILE A 406 -10.13 26.13 17.29
CA ILE A 406 -9.63 27.03 18.34
C ILE A 406 -10.47 26.88 19.62
N ILE A 407 -11.80 26.82 19.50
CA ILE A 407 -12.70 26.64 20.65
C ILE A 407 -12.44 25.30 21.36
N SER A 408 -12.20 24.22 20.61
CA SER A 408 -11.88 22.89 21.12
C SER A 408 -10.61 22.91 21.97
N ASP A 409 -9.46 23.26 21.39
CA ASP A 409 -8.16 23.13 22.07
C ASP A 409 -7.97 24.14 23.19
N THR A 410 -8.59 25.31 23.04
CA THR A 410 -8.53 26.36 24.07
C THR A 410 -9.58 26.21 25.14
N LEU A 411 -10.49 25.21 25.04
CA LEU A 411 -11.63 25.04 25.94
C LEU A 411 -12.41 26.36 26.13
N VAL A 412 -12.80 27.00 25.01
CA VAL A 412 -13.42 28.34 25.01
C VAL A 412 -12.53 29.39 25.69
N PHE A 413 -11.26 29.43 25.31
CA PHE A 413 -10.25 30.38 25.82
C PHE A 413 -9.85 30.20 27.31
N ARG A 414 -10.24 29.10 27.94
CA ARG A 414 -9.99 28.79 29.36
C ARG A 414 -8.76 27.92 29.59
N SER A 415 -8.27 27.28 28.54
CA SER A 415 -7.08 26.42 28.61
C SER A 415 -5.82 27.25 28.88
N PRO A 416 -4.87 26.74 29.68
CA PRO A 416 -3.56 27.38 29.87
C PRO A 416 -2.68 27.39 28.60
N THR A 417 -3.10 26.73 27.52
CA THR A 417 -2.46 26.85 26.19
C THR A 417 -2.92 28.09 25.43
N CYS A 418 -4.07 28.66 25.79
CA CYS A 418 -4.68 29.74 25.03
C CYS A 418 -3.85 31.03 25.11
N THR A 419 -3.63 31.66 23.97
CA THR A 419 -2.93 32.93 23.82
C THR A 419 -3.89 34.02 23.34
N SER A 420 -3.45 35.28 23.39
CA SER A 420 -4.22 36.39 22.81
C SER A 420 -4.39 36.26 21.29
N MET A 421 -3.49 35.54 20.61
CA MET A 421 -3.57 35.29 19.18
C MET A 421 -4.73 34.36 18.85
N ASP A 422 -4.98 33.34 19.68
CA ASP A 422 -6.11 32.43 19.53
C ASP A 422 -7.44 33.17 19.74
N VAL A 423 -7.53 34.01 20.78
CA VAL A 423 -8.73 34.80 21.07
C VAL A 423 -9.05 35.73 19.91
N ASN A 424 -8.06 36.49 19.43
CA ASN A 424 -8.25 37.42 18.32
C ASN A 424 -8.67 36.70 17.03
N ALA A 425 -8.01 35.58 16.71
CA ALA A 425 -8.37 34.76 15.56
C ALA A 425 -9.82 34.26 15.65
N ALA A 426 -10.20 33.67 16.79
CA ALA A 426 -11.56 33.18 16.99
C ALA A 426 -12.61 34.29 16.87
N ARG A 427 -12.37 35.48 17.45
CA ARG A 427 -13.33 36.61 17.35
C ARG A 427 -13.48 37.16 15.94
N ASP A 428 -12.45 37.08 15.11
CA ASP A 428 -12.56 37.45 13.69
C ASP A 428 -13.30 36.38 12.89
N LEU A 429 -12.96 35.11 13.12
CA LEU A 429 -13.60 33.95 12.48
C LEU A 429 -15.08 33.84 12.86
N GLU A 430 -15.45 34.16 14.11
CA GLU A 430 -16.81 34.20 14.63
C GLU A 430 -17.73 35.08 13.75
N LYS A 431 -17.24 36.26 13.37
CA LYS A 431 -17.97 37.20 12.51
C LYS A 431 -18.17 36.66 11.10
N ILE A 432 -17.15 35.99 10.54
CA ILE A 432 -17.19 35.43 9.18
C ILE A 432 -18.10 34.19 9.12
N ALA A 433 -18.03 33.34 10.15
CA ALA A 433 -18.82 32.12 10.25
C ALA A 433 -20.28 32.37 10.68
N GLY A 434 -20.59 33.56 11.21
CA GLY A 434 -21.93 33.91 11.68
C GLY A 434 -22.35 33.11 12.91
N ILE A 435 -21.41 32.86 13.82
CA ILE A 435 -21.65 32.16 15.09
C ILE A 435 -21.42 33.09 16.28
N VAL A 436 -21.77 32.63 17.48
CA VAL A 436 -21.34 33.26 18.74
C VAL A 436 -20.56 32.21 19.53
N CYS A 437 -19.26 32.44 19.76
CA CYS A 437 -18.33 31.42 20.23
C CYS A 437 -18.86 30.64 21.44
N GLU A 438 -19.32 31.36 22.47
CA GLU A 438 -19.79 30.78 23.73
C GLU A 438 -21.03 29.88 23.52
N SER A 439 -22.07 30.40 22.87
CA SER A 439 -23.31 29.63 22.62
C SER A 439 -23.12 28.47 21.63
N TYR A 440 -22.14 28.60 20.75
CA TYR A 440 -21.77 27.56 19.81
C TYR A 440 -20.98 26.45 20.49
N ALA A 441 -20.03 26.81 21.35
CA ALA A 441 -19.23 25.89 22.13
C ALA A 441 -20.11 24.95 22.97
N GLU A 442 -21.13 25.48 23.64
CA GLU A 442 -22.09 24.66 24.41
C GLU A 442 -22.66 23.51 23.58
N LYS A 443 -23.06 23.78 22.32
CA LYS A 443 -23.63 22.75 21.43
C LYS A 443 -22.56 21.78 20.92
N MET A 444 -21.37 22.30 20.60
CA MET A 444 -20.24 21.51 20.12
C MET A 444 -19.77 20.51 21.17
N PHE A 445 -19.51 20.97 22.39
CA PHE A 445 -19.08 20.10 23.49
C PHE A 445 -20.20 19.17 23.97
N ALA A 446 -21.47 19.61 23.93
CA ALA A 446 -22.59 18.72 24.23
C ALA A 446 -22.69 17.56 23.22
N ALA A 447 -22.41 17.80 21.94
CA ALA A 447 -22.35 16.75 20.93
C ALA A 447 -21.16 15.79 21.13
N GLY A 448 -20.03 16.29 21.64
CA GLY A 448 -18.88 15.46 22.04
C GLY A 448 -19.10 14.66 23.34
N SER A 449 -19.99 15.16 24.21
CA SER A 449 -20.27 14.64 25.55
C SER A 449 -21.50 13.73 25.55
N ASP A 450 -21.53 12.65 24.75
CA ASP A 450 -22.49 11.57 24.99
C ASP A 450 -21.98 10.69 26.14
N LEU A 451 -21.92 11.23 27.35
CA LEU A 451 -21.37 10.55 28.53
C LEU A 451 -22.43 9.69 29.22
N LYS A 452 -23.71 9.94 28.91
CA LYS A 452 -24.84 9.18 29.46
C LYS A 452 -24.90 7.75 28.91
N SER A 453 -24.54 7.55 27.65
CA SER A 453 -24.56 6.22 27.00
C SER A 453 -23.32 5.38 27.31
N LYS A 454 -22.22 5.99 27.75
CA LYS A 454 -20.95 5.29 28.02
C LYS A 454 -20.96 4.51 29.34
N THR A 455 -20.31 3.36 29.33
CA THR A 455 -20.03 2.54 30.51
C THR A 455 -19.00 3.19 31.43
N ASN A 456 -18.97 2.81 32.71
CA ASN A 456 -17.99 3.35 33.67
C ASN A 456 -16.54 3.05 33.23
N ARG A 457 -16.32 1.91 32.57
CA ARG A 457 -15.02 1.52 32.00
C ARG A 457 -14.60 2.46 30.89
N GLU A 458 -15.49 2.73 29.93
CA GLU A 458 -15.21 3.65 28.82
C GLU A 458 -14.92 5.05 29.35
N ILE A 459 -15.69 5.54 30.32
CA ILE A 459 -15.46 6.85 30.93
C ILE A 459 -14.10 6.91 31.62
N LEU A 460 -13.75 5.91 32.45
CA LEU A 460 -12.50 5.91 33.19
C LEU A 460 -11.30 5.90 32.25
N TYR A 461 -11.32 5.05 31.23
CA TYR A 461 -10.19 4.80 30.34
C TYR A 461 -10.14 5.70 29.09
N GLN A 462 -11.14 6.55 28.86
CA GLN A 462 -11.19 7.46 27.71
C GLN A 462 -9.97 8.38 27.64
N ASP A 463 -9.60 9.01 28.76
CA ASP A 463 -8.37 9.80 28.88
C ASP A 463 -7.61 9.41 30.15
N PHE A 464 -7.22 8.13 30.24
CA PHE A 464 -6.45 7.58 31.35
C PHE A 464 -4.98 7.41 30.99
N LYS A 465 -4.09 7.84 31.88
CA LYS A 465 -2.65 7.61 31.75
C LYS A 465 -2.06 7.16 33.07
N THR A 466 -1.11 6.24 32.99
CA THR A 466 -0.29 5.81 34.12
C THR A 466 1.01 6.61 34.13
N PHE A 467 1.45 6.99 35.32
CA PHE A 467 2.67 7.74 35.57
C PHE A 467 3.48 7.05 36.64
N GLU A 468 4.76 6.84 36.38
CA GLU A 468 5.71 6.29 37.33
C GLU A 468 6.52 7.45 37.93
N PHE A 469 6.47 7.59 39.25
CA PHE A 469 7.21 8.58 40.01
C PHE A 469 8.08 7.86 41.05
N GLY A 470 9.32 7.54 40.68
CA GLY A 470 10.17 6.68 41.50
C GLY A 470 9.58 5.28 41.58
N ASP A 471 9.30 4.81 42.80
CA ASP A 471 8.68 3.50 43.05
C ASP A 471 7.13 3.53 43.05
N LEU A 472 6.51 4.71 42.85
CA LEU A 472 5.06 4.89 42.84
C LEU A 472 4.49 4.82 41.43
N ASN A 473 3.41 4.05 41.26
CA ASN A 473 2.62 3.96 40.04
C ASN A 473 1.25 4.62 40.22
N ILE A 474 1.03 5.74 39.53
CA ILE A 474 -0.17 6.58 39.66
C ILE A 474 -0.98 6.56 38.37
N GLY A 475 -2.25 6.17 38.46
CA GLY A 475 -3.22 6.27 37.38
C GLY A 475 -4.01 7.59 37.41
N ILE A 476 -4.11 8.30 36.29
CA ILE A 476 -4.88 9.56 36.21
C ILE A 476 -5.78 9.57 34.98
N GLY A 477 -7.08 9.53 35.23
CA GLY A 477 -8.12 9.77 34.23
C GLY A 477 -8.63 11.22 34.24
N GLN A 478 -9.14 11.69 33.11
CA GLN A 478 -9.80 12.98 33.01
C GLN A 478 -11.05 12.88 32.14
N ILE A 479 -12.09 13.60 32.55
CA ILE A 479 -13.25 13.91 31.72
C ILE A 479 -13.54 15.40 31.80
N THR A 480 -14.09 15.94 30.74
CA THR A 480 -14.39 17.36 30.61
C THR A 480 -15.85 17.49 30.18
N SER A 481 -16.60 18.36 30.85
CA SER A 481 -17.97 18.70 30.46
C SER A 481 -18.26 20.16 30.81
N MET A 482 -19.20 20.74 30.09
CA MET A 482 -19.78 22.05 30.41
C MET A 482 -20.97 21.95 31.36
N ASN A 483 -21.52 20.75 31.56
CA ASN A 483 -22.70 20.51 32.36
C ASN A 483 -22.32 19.97 33.75
N GLN A 484 -22.57 20.78 34.79
CA GLN A 484 -22.28 20.39 36.18
C GLN A 484 -23.09 19.17 36.63
N ASP A 485 -24.35 19.07 36.20
CA ASP A 485 -25.24 17.98 36.61
C ASP A 485 -24.79 16.65 36.00
N GLU A 486 -24.27 16.70 34.76
CA GLU A 486 -23.68 15.54 34.11
C GLU A 486 -22.43 15.05 34.85
N LEU A 487 -21.51 15.96 35.23
CA LEU A 487 -20.34 15.61 36.04
C LEU A 487 -20.72 15.03 37.40
N ALA A 488 -21.76 15.57 38.05
CA ALA A 488 -22.26 15.06 39.31
C ALA A 488 -22.80 13.62 39.19
N HIS A 489 -23.55 13.30 38.14
CA HIS A 489 -24.00 11.93 37.87
C HIS A 489 -22.84 10.97 37.57
N ILE A 490 -21.81 11.42 36.84
CA ILE A 490 -20.63 10.62 36.56
C ILE A 490 -19.83 10.36 37.84
N ARG A 491 -19.70 11.36 38.72
CA ARG A 491 -19.05 11.23 40.02
C ARG A 491 -19.63 10.07 40.82
N GLU A 492 -20.95 10.04 41.00
CA GLU A 492 -21.65 9.00 41.76
C GLU A 492 -21.40 7.60 41.19
N ARG A 493 -21.35 7.48 39.86
CA ARG A 493 -21.07 6.22 39.17
C ARG A 493 -19.61 5.78 39.25
N LEU A 494 -18.67 6.74 39.18
CA LEU A 494 -17.24 6.45 39.09
C LEU A 494 -16.57 6.21 40.45
N ILE A 495 -17.01 6.85 41.53
CA ILE A 495 -16.43 6.60 42.86
C ILE A 495 -16.38 5.10 43.21
N PRO A 496 -17.47 4.31 43.13
CA PRO A 496 -17.41 2.89 43.44
C PRO A 496 -16.59 2.10 42.42
N TYR A 497 -16.64 2.48 41.14
CA TYR A 497 -15.91 1.79 40.07
C TYR A 497 -14.39 2.00 40.16
N ILE A 498 -13.95 3.22 40.46
CA ILE A 498 -12.53 3.55 40.68
C ILE A 498 -11.97 2.74 41.85
N ARG A 499 -12.73 2.58 42.94
CA ARG A 499 -12.33 1.72 44.07
C ARG A 499 -12.18 0.27 43.65
N GLU A 500 -13.12 -0.26 42.87
CA GLU A 500 -13.03 -1.62 42.33
C GLU A 500 -11.79 -1.80 41.43
N VAL A 501 -11.48 -0.82 40.57
CA VAL A 501 -10.30 -0.85 39.71
C VAL A 501 -9.01 -0.75 40.53
N TYR A 502 -8.98 0.09 41.56
CA TYR A 502 -7.85 0.22 42.47
C TYR A 502 -7.55 -1.10 43.21
N GLU A 503 -8.57 -1.73 43.79
CA GLU A 503 -8.43 -3.00 44.54
C GLU A 503 -7.97 -4.18 43.67
N LYS A 504 -8.30 -4.17 42.38
CA LYS A 504 -7.89 -5.20 41.41
C LYS A 504 -6.58 -4.87 40.69
N GLY A 505 -6.12 -3.64 40.79
CA GLY A 505 -4.98 -3.11 40.07
C GLY A 505 -3.67 -3.23 40.85
N THR A 506 -2.58 -2.85 40.19
CA THR A 506 -1.24 -2.76 40.78
C THR A 506 -0.81 -1.30 41.00
N MET A 507 -1.76 -0.35 40.95
CA MET A 507 -1.47 1.09 41.09
C MET A 507 -1.46 1.46 42.56
N ASP A 508 -0.53 2.32 42.97
CA ASP A 508 -0.45 2.82 44.34
C ASP A 508 -1.52 3.88 44.61
N MET A 509 -1.85 4.67 43.59
CA MET A 509 -2.89 5.70 43.64
C MET A 509 -3.64 5.83 42.31
N LEU A 510 -4.91 6.20 42.38
CA LEU A 510 -5.75 6.47 41.22
C LEU A 510 -6.51 7.78 41.42
N PHE A 511 -6.42 8.65 40.42
CA PHE A 511 -7.09 9.96 40.39
C PHE A 511 -7.98 10.09 39.18
N PHE A 512 -9.12 10.77 39.33
CA PHE A 512 -10.01 11.08 38.21
C PHE A 512 -10.47 12.54 38.25
N MET A 513 -10.18 13.29 37.20
CA MET A 513 -10.54 14.71 37.08
C MET A 513 -11.91 14.85 36.41
N LEU A 514 -12.89 15.38 37.13
CA LEU A 514 -14.18 15.85 36.60
C LEU A 514 -14.07 17.35 36.32
N THR A 515 -13.73 17.71 35.08
CA THR A 515 -13.37 19.09 34.73
C THR A 515 -14.58 19.85 34.22
N ASN A 516 -14.95 20.93 34.93
CA ASN A 516 -15.96 21.88 34.48
C ASN A 516 -15.28 23.03 33.72
N VAL A 517 -15.51 23.09 32.40
CA VAL A 517 -14.91 24.10 31.53
C VAL A 517 -15.37 25.52 31.89
N ILE A 518 -16.65 25.68 32.25
CA ILE A 518 -17.25 27.00 32.53
C ILE A 518 -16.68 27.59 33.83
N LYS A 519 -16.51 26.76 34.86
CA LYS A 519 -16.01 27.20 36.17
C LYS A 519 -14.48 27.24 36.28
N GLU A 520 -13.76 26.80 35.26
CA GLU A 520 -12.29 26.64 35.29
C GLU A 520 -11.82 25.80 36.48
N SER A 521 -12.53 24.72 36.80
CA SER A 521 -12.23 23.91 37.98
C SER A 521 -12.45 22.43 37.72
N SER A 522 -11.60 21.58 38.30
CA SER A 522 -11.81 20.15 38.35
C SER A 522 -12.19 19.69 39.75
N GLU A 523 -13.21 18.83 39.85
CA GLU A 523 -13.39 17.98 41.02
C GLU A 523 -12.53 16.73 40.83
N LEU A 524 -11.59 16.51 41.75
CA LEU A 524 -10.66 15.39 41.70
C LEU A 524 -11.15 14.27 42.63
N ILE A 525 -11.49 13.12 42.06
CA ILE A 525 -11.72 11.89 42.82
C ILE A 525 -10.35 11.29 43.15
N CYS A 526 -10.11 10.98 44.41
CA CYS A 526 -8.86 10.47 44.95
C CYS A 526 -9.07 9.06 45.52
N CYS A 527 -8.23 8.11 45.11
CA CYS A 527 -8.24 6.73 45.62
C CYS A 527 -6.81 6.23 45.85
N GLY A 528 -6.59 5.58 47.00
CA GLY A 528 -5.29 5.05 47.42
C GLY A 528 -4.81 5.63 48.76
N LYS A 529 -3.96 4.89 49.46
CA LYS A 529 -3.60 5.15 50.87
C LYS A 529 -3.02 6.55 51.11
N ASP A 530 -2.12 7.00 50.24
CA ASP A 530 -1.40 8.28 50.39
C ASP A 530 -1.92 9.36 49.41
N SER A 531 -3.03 9.07 48.71
CA SER A 531 -3.60 9.97 47.68
C SER A 531 -4.05 11.33 48.26
N ASN A 532 -4.59 11.33 49.48
CA ASN A 532 -5.05 12.55 50.15
C ASN A 532 -3.88 13.46 50.55
N GLU A 533 -2.80 12.88 51.08
CA GLU A 533 -1.61 13.61 51.49
C GLU A 533 -0.91 14.24 50.28
N LEU A 534 -0.77 13.48 49.19
CA LEU A 534 -0.20 13.97 47.94
C LEU A 534 -0.95 15.21 47.41
N VAL A 535 -2.29 15.19 47.41
CA VAL A 535 -3.08 16.34 46.97
C VAL A 535 -2.94 17.53 47.91
N GLN A 536 -2.89 17.28 49.22
CA GLN A 536 -2.71 18.33 50.21
C GLN A 536 -1.35 19.04 50.06
N VAL A 537 -0.27 18.29 49.80
CA VAL A 537 1.05 18.87 49.55
C VAL A 537 1.08 19.60 48.20
N ALA A 538 0.54 18.99 47.15
CA ALA A 538 0.60 19.54 45.79
C ALA A 538 -0.25 20.81 45.60
N PHE A 539 -1.47 20.83 46.13
CA PHE A 539 -2.46 21.88 45.84
C PHE A 539 -2.92 22.67 47.07
N ARG A 540 -2.44 22.31 48.28
CA ARG A 540 -2.85 22.94 49.56
C ARG A 540 -4.36 22.90 49.78
N GLN A 541 -5.01 21.84 49.30
CA GLN A 541 -6.44 21.59 49.46
C GLN A 541 -6.67 20.34 50.31
N THR A 542 -7.76 20.31 51.07
CA THR A 542 -8.12 19.16 51.91
C THR A 542 -9.10 18.25 51.17
N VAL A 543 -8.80 16.95 51.12
CA VAL A 543 -9.69 15.95 50.54
C VAL A 543 -10.78 15.58 51.54
N THR A 544 -12.04 15.66 51.13
CA THR A 544 -13.22 15.28 51.91
C THR A 544 -13.99 14.21 51.17
N ASP A 545 -14.29 13.08 51.83
CA ASP A 545 -14.99 11.92 51.24
C ASP A 545 -14.35 11.38 49.95
N GLY A 546 -13.02 11.45 49.85
CA GLY A 546 -12.27 11.02 48.67
C GLY A 546 -12.43 11.94 47.44
N CYS A 547 -12.94 13.15 47.62
CA CYS A 547 -13.07 14.17 46.58
C CYS A 547 -12.46 15.50 47.04
N VAL A 548 -12.00 16.31 46.09
CA VAL A 548 -11.47 17.65 46.37
C VAL A 548 -11.70 18.56 45.18
N GLN A 549 -12.05 19.81 45.46
CA GLN A 549 -12.20 20.83 44.41
C GLN A 549 -10.86 21.49 44.15
N LEU A 550 -10.47 21.56 42.88
CA LEU A 550 -9.24 22.21 42.42
C LEU A 550 -9.59 23.40 41.50
N PRO A 551 -9.84 24.59 42.08
CA PRO A 551 -10.05 25.81 41.30
C PRO A 551 -8.81 26.14 40.45
N GLY A 552 -9.02 26.50 39.19
CA GLY A 552 -7.95 26.85 38.24
C GLY A 552 -7.22 25.66 37.63
N VAL A 553 -7.51 24.42 38.06
CA VAL A 553 -6.93 23.21 37.48
C VAL A 553 -7.91 22.64 36.46
N VAL A 554 -7.49 22.59 35.19
CA VAL A 554 -8.27 22.05 34.06
C VAL A 554 -7.46 21.10 33.18
N SER A 555 -6.13 21.09 33.32
CA SER A 555 -5.23 20.26 32.52
C SER A 555 -4.48 19.23 33.37
N ARG A 556 -4.71 17.94 33.13
CA ARG A 556 -3.89 16.87 33.71
C ARG A 556 -2.41 17.06 33.43
N LYS A 557 -2.03 17.32 32.18
CA LYS A 557 -0.63 17.33 31.72
C LYS A 557 0.13 18.58 32.16
N LYS A 558 -0.50 19.76 32.12
CA LYS A 558 0.18 21.03 32.42
C LYS A 558 0.09 21.45 33.89
N GLN A 559 -0.92 20.98 34.62
CA GLN A 559 -1.20 21.47 35.98
C GLN A 559 -1.17 20.34 37.00
N LEU A 560 -1.97 19.27 36.80
CA LEU A 560 -2.07 18.20 37.81
C LEU A 560 -0.77 17.41 37.98
N VAL A 561 -0.26 16.83 36.88
CA VAL A 561 0.94 15.98 36.89
C VAL A 561 2.19 16.74 37.38
N PRO A 562 2.51 17.96 36.89
CA PRO A 562 3.62 18.73 37.43
C PRO A 562 3.45 19.06 38.92
N GLY A 563 2.23 19.35 39.38
CA GLY A 563 1.94 19.57 40.80
C GLY A 563 2.28 18.34 41.65
N PHE A 564 1.88 17.15 41.21
CA PHE A 564 2.24 15.89 41.87
C PHE A 564 3.74 15.61 41.84
N MET A 565 4.42 15.84 40.72
CA MET A 565 5.88 15.69 40.63
C MET A 565 6.61 16.55 41.66
N MET A 566 6.21 17.81 41.78
CA MET A 566 6.80 18.74 42.75
C MET A 566 6.54 18.28 44.19
N ALA A 567 5.34 17.79 44.49
CA ALA A 567 5.00 17.30 45.83
C ALA A 567 5.74 16.01 46.20
N ILE A 568 5.84 15.05 45.28
CA ILE A 568 6.55 13.78 45.51
C ILE A 568 8.05 14.03 45.73
N SER A 569 8.64 15.06 45.12
CA SER A 569 10.03 15.43 45.41
C SER A 569 10.27 16.02 46.81
N GLN A 570 9.19 16.38 47.52
CA GLN A 570 9.22 16.98 48.86
C GLN A 570 8.81 15.99 49.98
N LEU A 571 8.26 14.84 49.59
CA LEU A 571 7.89 13.71 50.46
C LEU A 571 9.03 12.69 50.46
#